data_AF-A0A932KHA8-F1
#
_entry.id   AF-A0A932KHA8-F1
#
_cell.length_a   1.000
_cell.length_b   1.000
_cell.length_c   1.000
_cell.angle_alpha   90.00
_cell.angle_beta   90.00
_cell.angle_gamma   90.00
#
_symmetry.space_group_name_H-M   'P 1'
#
loop_
_entity.id
_entity.type
_entity.pdbx_description
1 polymer ?
#
loop_
_entity_poly.entity_id
_entity_poly.type
_entity_poly.pdbx_seq_one_letter_code
_entity_poly.pdbx_strand_id
1 'polypeptide(L)' 'MSKRPTPKKRRSKSQTRTQHSAFMQRERRRLTNLRNSPYAVIATKKDDGDKAIEKVTRIKA' A
#
# COMPACT_ATOMS: atom_id res chain seq x y z
N MET A 1 -10.97 27.66 -28.33
CA MET A 1 -10.71 26.86 -27.10
C MET A 1 -11.37 27.57 -25.92
N SER A 2 -12.47 27.04 -25.39
CA SER A 2 -13.09 27.61 -24.19
C SER A 2 -12.11 27.54 -23.02
N LYS A 3 -12.08 28.57 -22.17
CA LYS A 3 -11.20 28.58 -20.98
C LYS A 3 -11.53 27.35 -20.13
N ARG A 4 -10.50 26.58 -19.77
CA ARG A 4 -10.65 25.46 -18.82
C ARG A 4 -11.23 26.02 -17.52
N PRO A 5 -12.21 25.35 -16.90
CA PRO A 5 -12.79 25.80 -15.65
C PRO A 5 -11.68 25.98 -14.61
N THR A 6 -11.71 27.11 -13.91
CA THR A 6 -10.74 27.39 -12.86
C THR A 6 -10.94 26.37 -11.73
N PRO A 7 -9.88 25.66 -11.30
CA PRO A 7 -10.01 24.66 -10.26
C PRO A 7 -10.48 25.33 -8.96
N LYS A 8 -11.43 24.69 -8.27
CA LYS A 8 -11.98 25.18 -7.00
C LYS A 8 -10.83 25.38 -5.99
N LYS A 9 -10.77 26.56 -5.37
CA LYS A 9 -9.81 26.85 -4.29
C LYS A 9 -9.93 25.79 -3.19
N ARG A 10 -8.83 25.11 -2.88
CA ARG A 10 -8.77 24.12 -1.79
C ARG A 10 -8.63 24.86 -0.46
N ARG A 11 -9.30 24.38 0.59
CA ARG A 11 -9.09 24.91 1.95
C ARG A 11 -7.63 24.67 2.38
N SER A 12 -7.08 25.59 3.17
CA SER A 12 -5.76 25.42 3.78
C SER A 12 -5.74 24.15 4.62
N LYS A 13 -4.63 23.40 4.58
CA LYS A 13 -4.44 22.24 5.44
C LYS A 13 -4.30 22.76 6.87
N SER A 14 -5.28 22.48 7.73
CA SER A 14 -5.20 22.73 9.17
C SER A 14 -4.16 21.78 9.78
N GLN A 15 -3.16 22.30 10.51
CA GLN A 15 -2.13 21.51 11.21
C GLN A 15 -2.65 20.87 12.51
N THR A 16 -3.83 20.25 12.50
CA THR A 16 -4.46 19.72 13.72
C THR A 16 -4.33 18.21 13.85
N ARG A 17 -4.25 17.72 15.11
CA ARG A 17 -4.26 16.28 15.45
C ARG A 17 -5.49 15.55 14.90
N THR A 18 -6.62 16.24 14.73
CA THR A 18 -7.86 15.72 14.15
C THR A 18 -7.71 15.38 12.66
N GLN A 19 -6.89 16.10 11.88
CA GLN A 19 -6.59 15.70 10.50
C GLN A 19 -5.70 14.46 10.44
N HIS A 20 -4.73 14.33 11.36
CA HIS A 20 -3.87 13.16 11.43
C HIS A 20 -4.67 11.90 11.77
N SER A 21 -5.54 11.96 12.79
CA SER A 21 -6.39 10.81 13.14
C SER A 21 -7.34 10.43 12.00
N ALA A 22 -7.95 11.41 11.31
CA ALA A 22 -8.80 11.17 10.15
C ALA A 22 -8.02 10.61 8.93
N PHE A 23 -6.76 11.00 8.75
CA PHE A 23 -5.86 10.40 7.76
C PHE A 23 -5.58 8.93 8.12
N MET A 24 -5.18 8.65 9.35
CA MET A 24 -4.88 7.29 9.81
C MET A 24 -6.09 6.35 9.75
N GLN A 25 -7.29 6.86 10.00
CA GLN A 25 -8.51 6.09 9.83
C GLN A 25 -8.75 5.73 8.36
N ARG A 26 -8.58 6.68 7.44
CA ARG A 26 -8.70 6.43 5.99
C ARG A 26 -7.64 5.45 5.50
N GLU A 27 -6.42 5.57 6.00
CA GLU A 27 -5.32 4.70 5.60
C GLU A 27 -5.55 3.25 6.06
N ARG A 28 -6.01 3.05 7.30
CA ARG A 28 -6.42 1.71 7.78
C ARG A 28 -7.52 1.10 6.93
N ARG A 29 -8.52 1.89 6.52
CA ARG A 29 -9.61 1.41 5.65
C ARG A 29 -9.09 1.05 4.26
N ARG A 30 -8.21 1.87 3.68
CA ARG A 30 -7.56 1.62 2.39
C ARG A 30 -6.81 0.29 2.39
N LEU A 31 -5.97 0.07 3.40
CA LEU A 31 -5.18 -1.16 3.53
C LEU A 31 -6.06 -2.40 3.75
N THR A 32 -7.12 -2.28 4.56
CA THR A 32 -8.08 -3.37 4.78
C THR A 32 -8.79 -3.76 3.49
N ASN A 33 -9.26 -2.77 2.73
CA ASN A 33 -9.91 -3.01 1.44
C ASN A 33 -8.93 -3.60 0.41
N LEU A 34 -7.69 -3.13 0.40
CA LEU A 34 -6.66 -3.63 -0.49
C LEU A 34 -6.33 -5.09 -0.19
N ARG A 35 -6.26 -5.48 1.10
CA ARG A 35 -6.08 -6.86 1.54
C ARG A 35 -7.25 -7.76 1.14
N ASN A 36 -8.49 -7.26 1.23
CA ASN A 36 -9.70 -8.02 0.94
C ASN A 36 -10.10 -8.01 -0.56
N SER A 37 -9.29 -7.40 -1.43
CA SER A 37 -9.56 -7.33 -2.86
C SER A 37 -9.43 -8.73 -3.51
N PRO A 38 -10.27 -9.09 -4.50
CA PRO A 38 -10.11 -10.34 -5.25
C PRO A 38 -8.81 -10.41 -6.04
N TYR A 39 -8.15 -9.26 -6.27
CA TYR A 39 -6.85 -9.17 -6.93
C TYR A 39 -5.68 -9.04 -5.94
N ALA A 40 -5.94 -9.16 -4.63
CA ALA A 40 -4.89 -9.12 -3.62
C ALA A 40 -4.08 -10.42 -3.69
N VAL A 41 -2.86 -10.34 -4.21
CA VAL A 41 -1.92 -11.47 -4.19
C VAL A 41 -1.26 -11.52 -2.81
N ILE A 42 -1.10 -12.72 -2.26
CA ILE A 42 -0.28 -12.92 -1.07
C ILE A 42 1.13 -12.43 -1.41
N ALA A 43 1.66 -11.50 -0.61
CA ALA A 43 3.03 -11.03 -0.79
C ALA A 43 3.98 -12.23 -0.68
N THR A 44 4.72 -12.51 -1.76
CA THR A 44 5.76 -13.52 -1.75
C THR A 44 6.92 -13.05 -0.88
N LYS A 45 7.47 -13.93 -0.04
CA LYS A 45 8.69 -13.59 0.71
C LYS A 45 9.86 -13.57 -0.27
N LYS A 46 10.68 -12.53 -0.18
CA LYS A 46 11.76 -12.25 -1.13
C LYS A 46 12.83 -13.35 -1.20
N ASP A 47 13.00 -14.14 -0.13
CA ASP A 47 14.12 -15.09 0.01
C ASP A 47 13.67 -16.55 0.24
N ASP A 48 12.41 -16.90 -0.03
CA ASP A 48 11.93 -18.29 0.18
C ASP A 48 12.48 -19.26 -0.89
N GLY A 49 12.79 -18.77 -2.10
CA GLY A 49 13.36 -19.58 -3.19
C GLY A 49 14.81 -20.01 -2.94
N ASP A 50 15.66 -19.08 -2.50
CA ASP A 50 17.09 -19.34 -2.32
C ASP A 50 17.35 -20.32 -1.17
N LYS A 51 16.58 -20.22 -0.07
CA LYS A 51 16.68 -21.14 1.08
C LYS A 51 16.26 -22.57 0.74
N ALA A 52 15.33 -22.74 -0.20
CA ALA A 52 14.91 -24.07 -0.67
C ALA A 52 15.99 -24.68 -1.56
N ILE A 53 16.61 -23.89 -2.44
CA ILE A 53 17.69 -24.32 -3.34
C ILE A 53 18.95 -24.72 -2.54
N GLU A 54 19.37 -23.94 -1.53
CA GLU A 54 20.50 -24.28 -0.65
C GLU A 54 20.30 -25.61 0.11
N LYS A 55 19.06 -25.92 0.48
CA LYS A 55 18.75 -27.20 1.17
C LYS A 55 18.79 -28.38 0.21
N VAL A 56 18.33 -28.21 -1.04
CA VAL A 56 18.37 -29.26 -2.08
C VAL A 56 19.81 -29.57 -2.50
N THR A 57 20.67 -28.55 -2.60
CA THR A 57 22.09 -28.72 -3.01
C THR A 57 23.02 -29.17 -1.88
N ARG A 58 22.56 -29.20 -0.61
CA ARG A 58 23.32 -29.73 0.53
C ARG A 58 23.31 -31.27 0.61
N ILE A 59 22.53 -31.96 -0.23
CA ILE A 59 22.62 -33.41 -0.36
C ILE A 59 23.98 -33.72 -0.97
N LYS A 60 24.92 -34.18 -0.13
CA LYS A 60 26.30 -34.52 -0.49
C LYS A 60 26.34 -35.41 -1.73
N ALA A 61 26.98 -34.92 -2.79
CA ALA A 61 27.71 -35.77 -3.71
C ALA A 61 28.97 -36.32 -3.01
#